data_AF-A0A9D4PW67-F1
#
_entry.id   AF-A0A9D4PW67-F1
#
_cell.length_a   1.000
_cell.length_b   1.000
_cell.length_c   1.000
_cell.angle_alpha   90.00
_cell.angle_beta   90.00
_cell.angle_gamma   90.00
#
_symmetry.space_group_name_H-M   'P 1'
#
loop_
_entity.id
_entity.type
_entity.pdbx_description
1 polymer ?
#
loop_
_entity_poly.entity_id
_entity_poly.type
_entity_poly.pdbx_seq_one_letter_code
_entity_poly.pdbx_strand_id
1 'polypeptide(L)'
;MTPQMIKGVWTYVGAHLDVAQFPFMFRTWEHEMSEISLRMRITLQQAAWTGLTQYSSILKMFREYPGFPWARVAALLPADWENFRAAVEAVGGDAYYGFKANVGPAAATNFPSLGYLAKEMIKKTGGREGSAIEQYKGWIQQPKAKESLDALVTAWNPAGPAGALEPDEAAVEALRGTLAAHPVLPPVAPDEPVPEPAAPQVPPA
;
A
#
# COMPACT_ATOMS: atom_id res chain seq x y z
N MET A 1 6.56 10.80 -29.17
CA MET A 1 7.24 11.29 -27.95
C MET A 1 8.40 10.35 -27.63
N THR A 2 9.63 10.83 -27.53
CA THR A 2 10.81 9.98 -27.28
C THR A 2 11.06 9.81 -25.77
N PRO A 3 11.72 8.73 -25.31
CA PRO A 3 12.05 8.55 -23.89
C PRO A 3 12.86 9.71 -23.29
N GLN A 4 13.72 10.34 -24.10
CA GLN A 4 14.49 11.52 -23.69
C GLN A 4 13.61 12.76 -23.50
N MET A 5 12.59 12.95 -24.34
CA MET A 5 11.61 14.03 -24.14
C MET A 5 10.77 13.80 -22.88
N ILE A 6 10.35 12.56 -22.61
CA ILE A 6 9.61 12.21 -21.38
C ILE A 6 10.46 12.55 -20.15
N LYS A 7 11.74 12.13 -20.16
CA LYS A 7 12.67 12.43 -19.07
C LYS A 7 12.90 13.94 -18.93
N GLY A 8 13.05 14.68 -20.02
CA GLY A 8 13.20 16.13 -20.02
C GLY A 8 11.99 16.85 -19.44
N VAL A 9 10.78 16.49 -19.88
CA VAL A 9 9.51 17.04 -19.34
C VAL A 9 9.38 16.71 -17.85
N TRP A 10 9.65 15.47 -17.44
CA TRP A 10 9.58 15.10 -16.02
C TRP A 10 10.64 15.82 -15.17
N THR A 11 11.84 16.04 -15.69
CA THR A 11 12.90 16.73 -14.94
C THR A 11 12.55 18.20 -14.75
N TYR A 12 11.91 18.82 -15.74
CA TYR A 12 11.46 20.21 -15.68
C TYR A 12 10.21 20.37 -14.81
N VAL A 13 9.16 19.59 -15.07
CA VAL A 13 7.88 19.68 -14.37
C VAL A 13 7.97 19.09 -12.96
N GLY A 14 8.62 17.94 -12.80
CA GLY A 14 8.77 17.25 -11.52
C GLY A 14 9.57 18.04 -10.48
N ALA A 15 10.47 18.93 -10.89
CA ALA A 15 11.18 19.83 -9.99
C ALA A 15 10.29 20.92 -9.37
N HIS A 16 9.12 21.19 -9.97
CA HIS A 16 8.18 22.22 -9.54
C HIS A 16 6.95 21.67 -8.81
N LEU A 17 6.83 20.35 -8.69
CA LEU A 17 5.73 19.70 -8.00
C LEU A 17 6.15 19.36 -6.59
N ASP A 18 5.46 19.91 -5.61
CA ASP A 18 5.54 19.42 -4.24
C ASP A 18 4.91 18.02 -4.19
N VAL A 19 5.51 17.10 -3.45
CA VAL A 19 4.98 15.74 -3.26
C VAL A 19 3.59 15.79 -2.64
N ALA A 20 3.28 16.81 -1.84
CA ALA A 20 1.94 17.05 -1.32
C ALA A 20 0.89 17.28 -2.42
N GLN A 21 1.30 17.69 -3.62
CA GLN A 21 0.42 17.96 -4.76
C GLN A 21 0.21 16.73 -5.66
N PHE A 22 0.94 15.63 -5.45
CA PHE A 22 0.81 14.44 -6.29
C PHE A 22 -0.61 13.86 -6.30
N PRO A 23 -1.32 13.72 -5.16
CA PRO A 23 -2.69 13.24 -5.18
C PRO A 23 -3.62 14.13 -6.03
N PHE A 24 -3.47 15.45 -5.94
CA PHE A 24 -4.24 16.39 -6.75
C PHE A 24 -3.90 16.23 -8.24
N MET A 25 -2.61 16.28 -8.58
CA MET A 25 -2.13 16.16 -9.96
C MET A 25 -2.61 14.87 -10.64
N PHE A 26 -2.44 13.71 -9.98
CA PHE A 26 -2.86 12.43 -10.55
C PHE A 26 -4.38 12.37 -10.74
N ARG A 27 -5.17 12.91 -9.81
CA ARG A 27 -6.64 12.98 -9.93
C ARG A 27 -7.09 13.89 -11.07
N THR A 28 -6.49 15.08 -11.18
CA THR A 28 -6.77 16.01 -12.28
C THR A 28 -6.46 15.33 -13.61
N TRP A 29 -5.29 14.71 -13.76
CA TRP A 29 -4.95 14.00 -14.99
C TRP A 29 -5.85 12.80 -15.26
N GLU A 30 -6.29 12.06 -14.24
CA GLU A 30 -7.22 10.95 -14.42
C GLU A 30 -8.57 11.42 -14.97
N HIS A 31 -9.10 12.52 -14.42
CA HIS A 31 -10.35 13.15 -14.86
C HIS A 31 -10.22 13.67 -16.30
N GLU A 32 -9.20 14.48 -16.59
CA GLU A 32 -8.96 15.02 -17.94
C GLU A 32 -8.76 13.92 -19.00
N MET A 33 -8.22 12.76 -18.61
CA MET A 33 -8.01 11.63 -19.51
C MET A 33 -9.26 10.74 -19.68
N SER A 34 -10.36 10.95 -18.94
CA SER A 34 -11.54 10.08 -18.98
C SER A 34 -12.16 9.98 -20.36
N GLU A 35 -12.22 11.11 -21.06
CA GLU A 35 -12.81 11.24 -22.40
C GLU A 35 -11.76 11.18 -23.52
N ILE A 36 -10.46 11.31 -23.20
CA ILE A 36 -9.38 11.39 -24.19
C ILE A 36 -8.74 10.02 -24.42
N SER A 37 -8.38 9.32 -23.34
CA SER A 37 -7.61 8.08 -23.46
C SER A 37 -7.84 7.15 -22.28
N LEU A 38 -8.62 6.10 -22.53
CA LEU A 38 -8.83 5.00 -21.60
C LEU A 38 -7.51 4.38 -21.13
N ARG A 39 -6.53 4.23 -22.04
CA ARG A 39 -5.23 3.65 -21.70
C ARG A 39 -4.46 4.51 -20.70
N MET A 40 -4.40 5.83 -20.93
CA MET A 40 -3.71 6.74 -20.01
C MET A 40 -4.42 6.82 -18.66
N ARG A 41 -5.76 6.87 -18.66
CA ARG A 41 -6.54 6.79 -17.42
C ARG A 41 -6.19 5.54 -16.61
N ILE A 42 -6.20 4.37 -17.25
CA ILE A 42 -5.82 3.11 -16.60
C ILE A 42 -4.38 3.16 -16.07
N THR A 43 -3.43 3.74 -16.82
CA THR A 43 -2.05 3.89 -16.35
C THR A 43 -1.92 4.81 -15.13
N LEU A 44 -2.68 5.90 -15.08
CA LEU A 44 -2.71 6.82 -13.93
C LEU A 44 -3.34 6.15 -12.69
N GLN A 45 -4.41 5.37 -12.89
CA GLN A 45 -5.01 4.54 -11.84
C GLN A 45 -4.03 3.48 -11.32
N GLN A 46 -3.25 2.86 -12.22
CA GLN A 46 -2.20 1.90 -11.86
C GLN A 46 -1.01 2.53 -11.15
N ALA A 47 -0.81 3.85 -11.26
CA ALA A 47 0.27 4.55 -10.57
C ALA A 47 0.01 4.63 -9.06
N ALA A 48 -1.26 4.59 -8.62
CA ALA A 48 -1.60 4.50 -7.22
C ALA A 48 -0.94 3.26 -6.57
N TRP A 49 -0.44 3.42 -5.36
CA TRP A 49 0.27 2.42 -4.55
C TRP A 49 1.62 1.95 -5.14
N THR A 50 2.10 2.58 -6.22
CA THR A 50 3.45 2.33 -6.74
C THR A 50 4.49 2.69 -5.68
N GLY A 51 5.53 1.85 -5.55
CA GLY A 51 6.57 2.01 -4.53
C GLY A 51 6.18 1.52 -3.14
N LEU A 52 4.94 1.05 -2.96
CA LEU A 52 4.41 0.56 -1.68
C LEU A 52 3.95 -0.90 -1.74
N THR A 53 4.46 -1.69 -2.68
CA THR A 53 3.99 -3.06 -2.94
C THR A 53 3.91 -3.93 -1.68
N GLN A 54 4.96 -3.96 -0.85
CA GLN A 54 4.93 -4.74 0.39
C GLN A 54 3.87 -4.23 1.37
N TYR A 55 3.80 -2.90 1.57
CA TYR A 55 2.80 -2.27 2.41
C TYR A 55 1.37 -2.60 1.96
N SER A 56 1.09 -2.41 0.66
CA SER A 56 -0.24 -2.69 0.09
C SER A 56 -0.61 -4.17 0.18
N SER A 57 0.36 -5.08 0.02
CA SER A 57 0.12 -6.52 0.14
C SER A 57 -0.23 -6.92 1.58
N ILE A 58 0.48 -6.39 2.58
CA ILE A 58 0.17 -6.65 3.99
C ILE A 58 -1.21 -6.09 4.34
N LEU A 59 -1.48 -4.84 3.95
CA LEU A 59 -2.76 -4.18 4.21
C LEU A 59 -3.94 -4.93 3.57
N LYS A 60 -3.76 -5.40 2.34
CA LYS A 60 -4.74 -6.22 1.63
C LYS A 60 -5.05 -7.50 2.40
N MET A 61 -4.03 -8.28 2.76
CA MET A 61 -4.24 -9.54 3.49
C MET A 61 -4.89 -9.32 4.85
N PHE A 62 -4.51 -8.27 5.56
CA PHE A 62 -5.13 -7.93 6.85
C PHE A 62 -6.62 -7.59 6.71
N ARG A 63 -7.00 -6.86 5.65
CA ARG A 63 -8.40 -6.48 5.37
C ARG A 63 -9.25 -7.64 4.88
N GLU A 64 -8.72 -8.45 3.96
CA GLU A 64 -9.47 -9.54 3.33
C GLU A 64 -9.59 -10.77 4.22
N TYR A 65 -8.62 -11.00 5.11
CA TYR A 65 -8.56 -12.19 5.95
C TYR A 65 -8.44 -11.84 7.45
N PRO A 66 -9.47 -11.22 8.04
CA PRO A 66 -9.46 -10.85 9.45
C PRO A 66 -9.36 -12.06 10.40
N GLY A 67 -9.77 -13.25 9.95
CA GLY A 67 -9.66 -14.50 10.72
C GLY A 67 -8.28 -15.17 10.66
N PHE A 68 -7.32 -14.64 9.89
CA PHE A 68 -5.95 -15.11 9.98
C PHE A 68 -5.40 -14.81 11.39
N PRO A 69 -4.56 -15.67 11.99
CA PRO A 69 -4.07 -15.50 13.37
C PRO A 69 -3.02 -14.37 13.52
N TRP A 70 -3.42 -13.15 13.21
CA TRP A 70 -2.60 -11.93 13.26
C TRP A 70 -2.01 -11.67 14.65
N ALA A 71 -2.72 -12.04 15.71
CA ALA A 71 -2.21 -11.97 17.08
C ALA A 71 -0.92 -12.77 17.28
N ARG A 72 -0.88 -14.00 16.76
CA ARG A 72 0.31 -14.84 16.82
C ARG A 72 1.44 -14.26 15.98
N VAL A 73 1.12 -13.65 14.85
CA VAL A 73 2.10 -12.95 14.02
C VAL A 73 2.70 -11.76 14.76
N ALA A 74 1.88 -10.94 15.41
CA ALA A 74 2.33 -9.79 16.19
C ALA A 74 3.27 -10.21 17.33
N ALA A 75 2.96 -11.32 18.01
CA ALA A 75 3.82 -11.89 19.03
C ALA A 75 5.16 -12.46 18.48
N LEU A 76 5.13 -13.07 17.29
CA LEU A 76 6.34 -13.61 16.64
C LEU A 76 7.23 -12.52 16.05
N LEU A 77 6.63 -11.41 15.59
CA LEU A 77 7.31 -10.34 14.85
C LEU A 77 7.01 -8.95 15.47
N PRO A 78 7.29 -8.72 16.76
CA PRO A 78 6.86 -7.49 17.44
C PRO A 78 7.46 -6.23 16.80
N ALA A 79 8.73 -6.29 16.38
CA ALA A 79 9.39 -5.16 15.72
C ALA A 79 8.78 -4.83 14.34
N ASP A 80 8.58 -5.85 13.48
CA ASP A 80 7.95 -5.63 12.17
C ASP A 80 6.51 -5.12 12.34
N TRP A 81 5.79 -5.62 13.36
CA TRP A 81 4.42 -5.21 13.67
C TRP A 81 4.33 -3.73 14.06
N GLU A 82 5.17 -3.30 14.99
CA GLU A 82 5.25 -1.89 15.40
C GLU A 82 5.67 -0.97 14.25
N ASN A 83 6.66 -1.39 13.46
CA ASN A 83 7.09 -0.64 12.28
C ASN A 83 5.99 -0.55 11.22
N PHE A 84 5.21 -1.61 11.02
CA PHE A 84 4.09 -1.59 10.10
C PHE A 84 2.96 -0.69 10.60
N ARG A 85 2.69 -0.67 11.92
CA ARG A 85 1.74 0.28 12.52
C ARG A 85 2.15 1.73 12.26
N ALA A 86 3.42 2.06 12.46
CA ALA A 86 3.96 3.39 12.13
C ALA A 86 3.88 3.70 10.63
N ALA A 87 4.06 2.69 9.77
CA ALA A 87 3.87 2.85 8.33
C ALA A 87 2.40 3.15 7.96
N VAL A 88 1.44 2.48 8.60
CA VAL A 88 0.00 2.74 8.40
C VAL A 88 -0.36 4.16 8.81
N GLU A 89 0.17 4.65 9.93
CA GLU A 89 -0.02 6.03 10.37
C GLU A 89 0.62 7.04 9.42
N ALA A 90 1.85 6.78 8.96
CA ALA A 90 2.57 7.67 8.05
C ALA A 90 1.96 7.73 6.64
N VAL A 91 1.51 6.59 6.10
CA VAL A 91 0.89 6.50 4.77
C VAL A 91 -0.56 6.97 4.81
N GLY A 92 -1.31 6.58 5.83
CA GLY A 92 -2.73 6.87 5.97
C GLY A 92 -3.51 6.49 4.70
N GLY A 93 -4.22 7.45 4.14
CA GLY A 93 -4.98 7.32 2.88
C GLY A 93 -4.22 7.78 1.62
N ASP A 94 -2.92 8.13 1.72
CA ASP A 94 -2.14 8.66 0.59
C ASP A 94 -1.63 7.53 -0.31
N ALA A 95 -2.42 7.20 -1.33
CA ALA A 95 -2.04 6.20 -2.34
C ALA A 95 -0.79 6.58 -3.16
N TYR A 96 -0.34 7.84 -3.12
CA TYR A 96 0.83 8.33 -3.86
C TYR A 96 2.05 8.53 -2.97
N TYR A 97 1.98 8.10 -1.71
CA TYR A 97 3.06 8.23 -0.74
C TYR A 97 4.38 7.59 -1.22
N GLY A 98 4.33 6.53 -2.03
CA GLY A 98 5.50 5.85 -2.59
C GLY A 98 6.33 6.69 -3.58
N PHE A 99 5.82 7.84 -4.04
CA PHE A 99 6.57 8.78 -4.88
C PHE A 99 7.46 9.75 -4.08
N LYS A 100 7.38 9.73 -2.73
CA LYS A 100 8.29 10.51 -1.87
C LYS A 100 9.74 10.05 -2.08
N ALA A 101 10.67 11.01 -2.13
CA ALA A 101 12.10 10.72 -2.23
C ALA A 101 12.61 9.85 -1.07
N ASN A 102 11.98 9.98 0.11
CA ASN A 102 12.18 9.10 1.25
C ASN A 102 10.83 8.62 1.78
N VAL A 103 10.55 7.32 1.63
CA VAL A 103 9.32 6.69 2.13
C VAL A 103 9.36 6.45 3.65
N GLY A 104 10.53 6.58 4.29
CA GLY A 104 10.67 6.61 5.74
C GLY A 104 10.07 5.37 6.42
N PRO A 105 9.08 5.53 7.32
CA PRO A 105 8.43 4.40 8.01
C PRO A 105 7.84 3.35 7.08
N ALA A 106 7.35 3.75 5.90
CA ALA A 106 6.73 2.86 4.92
C ALA A 106 7.73 2.07 4.06
N ALA A 107 9.03 2.23 4.31
CA ALA A 107 10.04 1.45 3.60
C ALA A 107 9.86 -0.05 3.84
N ALA A 108 9.86 -0.81 2.74
CA ALA A 108 9.83 -2.28 2.73
C ALA A 108 10.85 -2.94 3.68
N THR A 109 11.99 -2.29 3.90
CA THR A 109 13.06 -2.76 4.79
C THR A 109 12.67 -2.77 6.27
N ASN A 110 11.62 -2.06 6.68
CA ASN A 110 11.23 -1.92 8.08
C ASN A 110 10.36 -3.06 8.59
N PHE A 111 9.64 -3.76 7.71
CA PHE A 111 8.74 -4.87 8.06
C PHE A 111 8.88 -6.06 7.10
N PRO A 112 10.11 -6.54 6.83
CA PRO A 112 10.36 -7.45 5.74
C PRO A 112 9.79 -8.86 5.99
N SER A 113 9.66 -9.30 7.24
CA SER A 113 9.09 -10.61 7.60
C SER A 113 7.57 -10.61 7.48
N LEU A 114 6.92 -9.48 7.79
CA LEU A 114 5.48 -9.29 7.49
C LEU A 114 5.22 -9.26 5.99
N GLY A 115 6.09 -8.59 5.22
CA GLY A 115 6.02 -8.62 3.76
C GLY A 115 6.11 -10.04 3.20
N TYR A 116 7.03 -10.85 3.72
CA TYR A 116 7.11 -12.27 3.39
C TYR A 116 5.80 -13.01 3.69
N LEU A 117 5.25 -12.83 4.89
CA LEU A 117 4.02 -13.50 5.31
C LEU A 117 2.87 -13.17 4.35
N ALA A 118 2.67 -11.89 4.03
CA ALA A 118 1.64 -11.45 3.11
C ALA A 118 1.80 -12.06 1.71
N LYS A 119 3.04 -12.15 1.21
CA LYS A 119 3.36 -12.81 -0.07
C LYS A 119 2.96 -14.29 -0.04
N GLU A 120 3.28 -15.04 1.01
CA GLU A 120 2.90 -16.46 1.11
C GLU A 120 1.38 -16.64 1.25
N MET A 121 0.69 -15.74 1.96
CA MET A 121 -0.78 -15.72 1.98
C MET A 121 -1.38 -15.49 0.59
N ILE A 122 -0.89 -14.49 -0.16
CA ILE A 122 -1.36 -14.18 -1.52
C ILE A 122 -1.14 -15.36 -2.47
N LYS A 123 0.01 -16.04 -2.37
CA LYS A 123 0.27 -17.27 -3.13
C LYS A 123 -0.75 -18.36 -2.81
N LYS A 124 -1.09 -18.52 -1.53
CA LYS A 124 -2.07 -19.52 -1.08
C LYS A 124 -3.49 -19.22 -1.53
N THR A 125 -3.89 -17.95 -1.54
CA THR A 125 -5.21 -17.52 -2.02
C THR A 125 -5.34 -17.60 -3.54
N GLY A 126 -4.21 -17.56 -4.25
CA GLY A 126 -4.14 -17.70 -5.70
C GLY A 126 -4.70 -16.49 -6.47
N GLY A 127 -5.05 -16.71 -7.73
CA GLY A 127 -5.54 -15.67 -8.64
C GLY A 127 -4.45 -14.95 -9.43
N ARG A 128 -4.85 -13.92 -10.21
CA ARG A 128 -3.96 -13.17 -11.10
C ARG A 128 -2.77 -12.52 -10.38
N GLU A 129 -2.98 -12.16 -9.12
CA GLU A 129 -1.95 -11.52 -8.29
C GLU A 129 -0.90 -12.50 -7.75
N GLY A 130 -1.25 -13.77 -7.52
CA GLY A 130 -0.30 -14.79 -7.06
C GLY A 130 0.87 -14.96 -8.03
N SER A 131 0.60 -14.97 -9.34
CA SER A 131 1.66 -15.07 -10.35
C SER A 131 2.52 -13.80 -10.46
N ALA A 132 1.92 -12.62 -10.27
CA ALA A 132 2.64 -11.36 -10.32
C ALA A 132 3.55 -11.16 -9.10
N ILE A 133 3.09 -11.60 -7.92
CA ILE A 133 3.81 -11.41 -6.68
C ILE A 133 5.05 -12.31 -6.56
N GLU A 134 5.02 -13.50 -7.17
CA GLU A 134 6.18 -14.40 -7.21
C GLU A 134 7.36 -13.83 -8.01
N GLN A 135 7.07 -13.02 -9.03
CA GLN A 135 8.10 -12.43 -9.89
C GLN A 135 8.78 -11.20 -9.26
N TYR A 136 8.19 -10.64 -8.21
CA TYR A 136 8.74 -9.46 -7.56
C TYR A 136 10.00 -9.80 -6.74
N LYS A 137 11.12 -9.14 -7.05
CA LYS A 137 12.42 -9.43 -6.43
C LYS A 137 12.64 -8.77 -5.07
N GLY A 138 11.72 -7.91 -4.61
CA GLY A 138 11.88 -7.20 -3.33
C GLY A 138 11.53 -8.02 -2.10
N TRP A 139 11.12 -9.28 -2.24
CA TRP A 139 10.82 -10.16 -1.11
C TRP A 139 12.10 -10.75 -0.51
N ILE A 140 12.17 -10.77 0.82
CA ILE A 140 13.19 -11.56 1.51
C ILE A 140 12.86 -13.06 1.39
N GLN A 141 13.90 -13.89 1.37
CA GLN A 141 13.76 -15.35 1.32
C GLN A 141 13.86 -16.00 2.71
N GLN A 142 14.50 -15.31 3.66
CA GLN A 142 14.78 -15.78 5.01
C GLN A 142 14.20 -14.80 6.04
N PRO A 143 12.88 -14.84 6.29
CA PRO A 143 12.23 -14.02 7.32
C PRO A 143 12.58 -14.52 8.72
N LYS A 144 12.40 -13.64 9.71
CA LYS A 144 12.43 -14.05 11.11
C LYS A 144 11.27 -15.02 11.37
N ALA A 145 11.50 -16.01 12.24
CA ALA A 145 10.50 -17.03 12.60
C ALA A 145 9.88 -17.76 11.38
N LYS A 146 10.66 -17.94 10.29
CA LYS A 146 10.19 -18.52 9.02
C LYS A 146 9.34 -19.78 9.20
N GLU A 147 9.86 -20.76 9.95
CA GLU A 147 9.16 -22.03 10.18
C GLU A 147 7.80 -21.84 10.83
N SER A 148 7.71 -20.95 11.82
CA SER A 148 6.45 -20.61 12.49
C SER A 148 5.48 -19.89 11.54
N LEU A 149 5.97 -18.96 10.71
CA LEU A 149 5.15 -18.26 9.72
C LEU A 149 4.63 -19.23 8.65
N ASP A 150 5.49 -20.10 8.12
CA ASP A 150 5.11 -21.11 7.13
C ASP A 150 4.08 -22.08 7.72
N ALA A 151 4.25 -22.49 8.98
CA ALA A 151 3.27 -23.32 9.68
C ALA A 151 1.90 -22.63 9.82
N LEU A 152 1.88 -21.33 10.16
CA LEU A 152 0.64 -20.55 10.24
C LEU A 152 -0.06 -20.46 8.87
N VAL A 153 0.69 -20.13 7.81
CA VAL A 153 0.14 -20.06 6.45
C VAL A 153 -0.34 -21.43 6.00
N THR A 154 0.38 -22.51 6.32
CA THR A 154 0.01 -23.88 5.92
C THR A 154 -1.26 -24.36 6.63
N ALA A 155 -1.38 -24.11 7.94
CA ALA A 155 -2.54 -24.50 8.73
C ALA A 155 -3.80 -23.67 8.41
N TRP A 156 -3.63 -22.42 7.99
CA TRP A 156 -4.73 -21.53 7.67
C TRP A 156 -5.48 -21.94 6.39
N ASN A 157 -6.81 -22.01 6.42
CA ASN A 157 -7.63 -22.25 5.24
C ASN A 157 -8.41 -20.97 4.83
N PRO A 158 -8.09 -20.34 3.67
CA PRO A 158 -8.78 -19.14 3.23
C PRO A 158 -10.26 -19.33 2.87
N ALA A 159 -10.71 -20.56 2.57
CA ALA A 159 -12.09 -20.87 2.17
C ALA A 159 -12.94 -21.51 3.29
N GLY A 160 -12.40 -21.64 4.51
CA GLY A 160 -13.08 -22.27 5.64
C GLY A 160 -14.04 -21.33 6.39
N PRO A 161 -15.00 -21.86 7.19
CA PRO A 161 -15.98 -21.05 7.95
C PRO A 161 -15.35 -20.16 9.04
N ALA A 162 -14.08 -20.38 9.37
CA ALA A 162 -13.27 -19.60 10.29
C ALA A 162 -11.80 -19.98 9.98
N GLY A 163 -10.81 -19.09 9.97
CA GLY A 163 -10.71 -17.98 10.90
C GLY A 163 -10.52 -18.45 12.36
N ALA A 164 -10.42 -19.77 12.61
CA ALA A 164 -10.63 -20.43 13.90
C ALA A 164 -9.40 -20.37 14.82
N LEU A 165 -8.82 -19.19 14.96
CA LEU A 165 -8.05 -18.83 16.14
C LEU A 165 -8.71 -17.56 16.65
N GLU A 166 -9.30 -17.63 17.85
CA GLU A 166 -9.86 -16.48 18.55
C GLU A 166 -8.92 -15.27 18.35
N PRO A 167 -9.36 -14.23 17.63
CA PRO A 167 -8.54 -13.05 17.41
C PRO A 167 -8.21 -12.44 18.77
N ASP A 168 -6.95 -12.07 19.00
CA ASP A 168 -6.66 -11.11 20.05
C ASP A 168 -7.24 -9.77 19.60
N GLU A 169 -8.48 -9.53 20.02
CA GLU A 169 -9.27 -8.38 19.60
C GLU A 169 -8.52 -7.08 19.90
N ALA A 170 -7.68 -7.00 20.92
CA ALA A 170 -7.02 -5.75 21.30
C ALA A 170 -5.99 -5.26 20.25
N ALA A 171 -5.16 -6.17 19.71
CA ALA A 171 -4.17 -5.81 18.69
C ALA A 171 -4.81 -5.57 17.31
N VAL A 172 -5.87 -6.33 17.00
CA VAL A 172 -6.65 -6.16 15.77
C VAL A 172 -7.48 -4.88 15.82
N GLU A 173 -8.06 -4.55 16.97
CA GLU A 173 -8.89 -3.35 17.17
C GLU A 173 -8.05 -2.07 17.18
N ALA A 174 -6.85 -2.09 17.74
CA ALA A 174 -5.93 -0.94 17.65
C ALA A 174 -5.58 -0.63 16.17
N LEU A 175 -5.27 -1.65 15.37
CA LEU A 175 -4.96 -1.47 13.95
C LEU A 175 -6.22 -1.12 13.13
N ARG A 176 -7.38 -1.71 13.44
CA ARG A 176 -8.67 -1.35 12.83
C ARG A 176 -9.07 0.09 13.17
N GLY A 177 -8.84 0.54 14.40
CA GLY A 177 -9.06 1.93 14.81
C GLY A 177 -8.24 2.91 13.98
N THR A 178 -6.94 2.62 13.79
CA THR A 178 -6.08 3.43 12.91
C THR A 178 -6.56 3.40 11.45
N LEU A 179 -7.00 2.24 10.94
CA LEU A 179 -7.50 2.11 9.57
C LEU A 179 -8.88 2.74 9.35
N ALA A 180 -9.73 2.78 10.37
CA ALA A 180 -11.04 3.43 10.33
C ALA A 180 -10.94 4.96 10.40
N ALA A 181 -9.91 5.49 11.06
CA ALA A 181 -9.61 6.92 11.10
C ALA A 181 -9.11 7.48 9.74
N HIS A 182 -8.70 6.60 8.82
CA HIS A 182 -8.20 6.96 7.49
C HIS A 182 -8.89 6.14 6.40
N PRO A 183 -10.15 6.46 6.05
CA PRO A 183 -10.79 5.85 4.89
C PRO A 183 -9.91 6.10 3.66
N VAL A 184 -9.58 5.03 2.94
CA VAL A 184 -9.06 5.15 1.58
C VAL A 184 -10.13 5.94 0.83
N LEU A 185 -9.82 7.18 0.46
CA LEU A 185 -10.74 8.02 -0.28
C LEU A 185 -11.20 7.20 -1.50
N PRO A 186 -12.51 6.98 -1.69
CA PRO A 186 -12.99 6.33 -2.89
C PRO A 186 -12.47 7.10 -4.10
N PRO A 187 -12.29 6.44 -5.25
CA PRO A 187 -12.05 7.16 -6.50
C PRO A 187 -13.13 8.25 -6.61
N VAL A 188 -12.69 9.49 -6.82
CA VAL A 188 -13.60 10.64 -6.97
C VAL A 188 -14.58 10.28 -8.09
N ALA A 189 -15.88 10.40 -7.82
CA ALA A 189 -16.88 10.18 -8.84
C ALA A 189 -16.57 11.10 -10.05
N PRO A 190 -16.79 10.66 -11.29
CA PRO A 190 -16.36 11.40 -12.48
C PRO A 190 -16.85 12.86 -12.54
N ASP A 191 -17.91 13.20 -11.80
CA ASP A 191 -18.55 14.52 -11.79
C ASP A 191 -18.27 15.37 -10.53
N GLU A 192 -17.44 14.91 -9.59
CA GLU A 192 -17.13 15.69 -8.39
C GLU A 192 -15.96 16.66 -8.68
N PRO A 193 -16.14 17.98 -8.48
CA PRO A 193 -15.08 18.95 -8.71
C PRO A 193 -13.92 18.68 -7.74
N VAL A 194 -12.72 18.50 -8.29
CA VAL A 194 -11.51 18.33 -7.48
C VAL A 194 -11.31 19.61 -6.65
N PRO A 195 -11.32 19.55 -5.30
CA PRO A 195 -11.12 20.73 -4.49
C PRO A 195 -9.75 21.34 -4.78
N GLU A 196 -9.74 22.64 -5.06
CA GLU A 196 -8.55 23.41 -5.37
C GLU A 196 -7.54 23.31 -4.21
N PRO A 197 -6.25 23.06 -4.47
CA PRO A 197 -5.27 22.94 -3.40
C PRO A 197 -5.18 24.27 -2.64
N ALA A 198 -5.09 24.20 -1.31
CA ALA A 198 -4.83 25.38 -0.49
C ALA A 198 -3.57 26.09 -1.00
N ALA A 199 -3.68 27.40 -1.22
CA ALA A 199 -2.60 28.21 -1.76
C ALA A 199 -1.30 27.98 -0.96
N PRO A 200 -0.14 27.83 -1.64
CA PRO A 200 1.13 27.66 -0.95
C PRO A 200 1.35 28.85 -0.02
N GLN A 201 1.47 28.59 1.28
CA GLN A 201 1.86 29.62 2.24
C GLN A 201 3.31 29.98 1.94
N VAL A 202 3.50 31.11 1.28
CA VAL A 202 4.81 31.72 1.07
C VAL A 202 5.34 32.11 2.47
N PRO A 203 6.46 31.56 2.94
CA PRO A 203 7.04 32.01 4.20
C PRO A 203 7.43 33.49 4.09
N PRO A 204 7.20 34.32 5.13
CA PRO A 204 7.57 35.72 5.10
C PRO A 204 9.10 35.86 4.95
N ALA A 205 9.49 36.79 4.08
CA ALA A 205 10.88 37.15 3.79
C ALA A 205 11.57 37.85 4.96
#